data_AF-A0A014PN76-F1
#
_entry.id   AF-A0A014PN76-F1
#
_cell.length_a   1.000
_cell.length_b   1.000
_cell.length_c   1.000
_cell.angle_alpha   90.00
_cell.angle_beta   90.00
_cell.angle_gamma   90.00
#
_symmetry.space_group_name_H-M   'P 1'
#
loop_
_entity.id
_entity.type
_entity.pdbx_description
1 polymer ?
#
loop_
_entity_poly.entity_id
_entity_poly.type
_entity_poly.pdbx_seq_one_letter_code
_entity_poly.pdbx_strand_id
1 'polypeptide(L)'
;MKGYAIIFLIQALTAGVLACDCDYHPGGCTISKAPPAGWKCKCRYKGAWTCDGLQIQCDATESCPVNCFSRACCLEGGGDCGGY
;
A
#
# COMPACT_ATOMS: atom_id res chain seq x y z
N MET A 1 22.70 29.39 -13.99
CA MET A 1 22.24 27.98 -14.08
C MET A 1 22.69 27.21 -12.84
N LYS A 2 22.00 27.36 -11.70
CA LYS A 2 22.32 26.70 -10.41
C LYS A 2 21.06 26.75 -9.55
N GLY A 3 20.06 25.92 -9.88
CA GLY A 3 18.73 26.02 -9.25
C GLY A 3 17.96 24.72 -9.10
N TYR A 4 18.55 23.56 -9.43
CA TYR A 4 17.82 22.28 -9.43
C TYR A 4 18.27 21.28 -8.36
N ALA A 5 19.32 21.54 -7.58
CA ALA A 5 19.81 20.55 -6.60
C ALA A 5 18.94 20.45 -5.32
N ILE A 6 18.25 21.52 -4.92
CA ILE A 6 17.48 21.55 -3.65
C ILE A 6 16.08 20.93 -3.80
N ILE A 7 15.56 20.86 -5.03
CA ILE A 7 14.22 20.31 -5.30
C ILE A 7 14.20 18.77 -5.18
N PHE A 8 15.34 18.10 -5.39
CA PHE A 8 15.44 16.63 -5.29
C PHE A 8 15.45 16.09 -3.85
N LEU A 9 15.80 16.90 -2.85
CA LEU A 9 15.82 16.45 -1.45
C LEU A 9 14.42 16.39 -0.81
N ILE A 10 13.44 17.08 -1.37
CA ILE A 10 12.06 17.09 -0.86
C ILE A 10 11.28 15.85 -1.34
N GLN A 11 11.73 15.19 -2.42
CA GLN A 11 11.01 14.06 -3.02
C GLN A 11 11.12 12.75 -2.22
N ALA A 12 12.12 12.60 -1.35
CA ALA A 12 12.28 11.40 -0.52
C ALA A 12 11.38 11.40 0.73
N LEU A 13 10.96 12.59 1.20
CA LEU A 13 10.11 12.74 2.40
C LEU A 13 8.64 12.36 2.14
N THR A 14 8.20 12.32 0.88
CA THR A 14 6.80 12.02 0.51
C THR A 14 6.55 10.55 0.14
N ALA A 15 7.60 9.76 -0.14
CA ALA A 15 7.46 8.37 -0.55
C ALA A 15 6.86 7.46 0.55
N GLY A 16 7.14 7.75 1.83
CA GLY A 16 6.61 6.97 2.96
C GLY A 16 5.15 7.27 3.31
N VAL A 17 4.63 8.45 2.95
CA VAL A 17 3.23 8.83 3.27
C VAL A 17 2.23 8.32 2.23
N LEU A 18 2.66 8.02 1.00
CA LEU A 18 1.77 7.57 -0.08
C LEU A 18 1.63 6.04 -0.19
N ALA A 19 2.54 5.26 0.41
CA ALA A 19 2.44 3.80 0.37
C ALA A 19 1.34 3.28 1.32
N CYS A 20 0.65 2.21 0.91
CA CYS A 20 -0.23 1.45 1.79
C CYS A 20 0.58 0.58 2.75
N ASP A 21 -0.04 0.12 3.84
CA ASP A 21 0.60 -0.73 4.85
C ASP A 21 -0.37 -1.77 5.41
N CYS A 22 0.18 -2.85 5.98
CA CYS A 22 -0.60 -3.97 6.48
C CYS A 22 -0.08 -4.52 7.82
N ASP A 23 -0.99 -4.79 8.74
CA ASP A 23 -0.68 -5.42 10.03
C ASP A 23 -0.90 -6.93 9.97
N TYR A 24 -0.11 -7.64 10.77
CA TYR A 24 -0.30 -9.08 10.96
C TYR A 24 -1.42 -9.35 11.96
N HIS A 25 -2.28 -10.32 11.62
CA HIS A 25 -3.23 -10.95 12.53
C HIS A 25 -3.12 -12.48 12.41
N PRO A 26 -3.55 -13.25 13.43
CA PRO A 26 -3.61 -14.70 13.30
C PRO A 26 -4.38 -15.12 12.04
N GLY A 27 -3.69 -15.80 11.12
CA GLY A 27 -4.26 -16.25 9.84
C GLY A 27 -3.77 -15.49 8.60
N GLY A 28 -3.23 -14.27 8.73
CA GLY A 28 -2.73 -13.49 7.58
C GLY A 28 -2.57 -12.00 7.87
N CYS A 29 -2.74 -11.16 6.86
CA CYS A 29 -2.61 -9.71 7.01
C CYS A 29 -3.95 -8.96 6.88
N THR A 30 -4.01 -7.76 7.47
CA THR A 30 -5.08 -6.76 7.28
C THR A 30 -4.46 -5.45 6.80
N ILE A 31 -5.19 -4.65 6.03
CA ILE A 31 -4.73 -3.31 5.62
C ILE A 31 -4.83 -2.40 6.84
N SER A 32 -3.70 -1.88 7.31
CA SER A 32 -3.61 -0.91 8.40
C SER A 32 -3.53 0.53 7.88
N LYS A 33 -3.06 0.71 6.64
CA LYS A 33 -3.04 1.98 5.91
C LYS A 33 -3.50 1.79 4.47
N ALA A 34 -4.64 2.38 4.12
CA ALA A 34 -5.20 2.28 2.79
C ALA A 34 -4.30 2.90 1.70
N PRO A 35 -4.37 2.39 0.46
CA PRO A 35 -3.71 3.01 -0.67
C PRO A 35 -4.41 4.33 -1.07
N PRO A 36 -3.67 5.28 -1.67
CA PRO A 36 -4.25 6.47 -2.30
C PRO A 36 -5.02 6.12 -3.58
N ALA A 37 -5.73 7.11 -4.12
CA ALA A 37 -6.57 6.96 -5.31
C ALA A 37 -5.78 6.40 -6.49
N GLY A 38 -6.35 5.43 -7.21
CA GLY A 38 -5.70 4.82 -8.37
C GLY A 38 -4.65 3.75 -8.02
N TRP A 39 -4.58 3.33 -6.77
CA TRP A 39 -3.69 2.26 -6.32
C TRP A 39 -4.42 1.21 -5.49
N LYS A 40 -3.91 -0.03 -5.53
CA LYS A 40 -4.30 -1.14 -4.68
C LYS A 40 -3.22 -1.42 -3.65
N CYS A 41 -3.60 -2.12 -2.59
CA CYS A 41 -2.66 -2.61 -1.60
C CYS A 41 -2.56 -4.12 -1.64
N LYS A 42 -1.37 -4.63 -1.93
CA LYS A 42 -1.02 -6.03 -1.80
C LYS A 42 -0.35 -6.25 -0.45
N CYS A 43 -1.10 -6.75 0.53
CA CYS A 43 -0.51 -7.19 1.78
C CYS A 43 0.35 -8.43 1.55
N ARG A 44 1.52 -8.50 2.20
CA ARG A 44 2.39 -9.67 2.10
C ARG A 44 2.87 -10.07 3.49
N TYR A 45 2.69 -11.35 3.82
CA TYR A 45 3.32 -11.91 5.01
C TYR A 45 4.83 -12.01 4.80
N LYS A 46 5.60 -11.49 5.75
CA LYS A 46 7.07 -11.41 5.70
C LYS A 46 7.76 -12.45 6.57
N GLY A 47 6.99 -13.28 7.28
CA GLY A 47 7.51 -14.16 8.33
C GLY A 47 7.53 -13.46 9.68
N ALA A 48 7.86 -14.22 10.73
CA ALA A 48 7.98 -13.70 12.10
C ALA A 48 6.78 -12.86 12.58
N TRP A 49 5.54 -13.24 12.20
CA TRP A 49 4.32 -12.51 12.56
C TRP A 49 4.32 -11.05 12.08
N THR A 50 4.94 -10.78 10.92
CA THR A 50 4.98 -9.44 10.32
C THR A 50 4.37 -9.44 8.92
N CYS A 51 3.71 -8.33 8.59
CA CYS A 51 3.19 -8.04 7.27
C CYS A 51 3.75 -6.71 6.77
N ASP A 52 3.76 -6.53 5.45
CA ASP A 52 3.96 -5.22 4.82
C ASP A 52 2.93 -4.97 3.72
N GLY A 53 2.77 -3.69 3.34
CA GLY A 53 1.99 -3.28 2.18
C GLY A 53 2.85 -3.02 0.96
N LEU A 54 2.50 -3.62 -0.18
CA LEU A 54 3.01 -3.25 -1.49
C LEU A 54 1.92 -2.50 -2.27
N GLN A 55 2.23 -1.27 -2.66
CA GLN A 55 1.34 -0.46 -3.48
C GLN A 55 1.44 -0.88 -4.95
N ILE A 56 0.29 -1.15 -5.59
CA ILE A 56 0.21 -1.56 -7.00
C ILE A 56 -0.68 -0.57 -7.75
N GLN A 57 -0.19 -0.01 -8.86
CA GLN A 57 -0.98 0.91 -9.65
C GLN A 57 -2.11 0.16 -10.33
N CYS A 58 -3.30 0.75 -10.34
CA CYS A 58 -4.45 0.14 -10.99
C CYS A 58 -4.37 0.30 -12.51
N ASP A 59 -4.92 -0.67 -13.22
CA ASP A 59 -5.10 -0.56 -14.66
C ASP A 59 -6.16 0.51 -14.98
N ALA A 60 -6.10 1.07 -16.19
CA ALA A 60 -7.01 2.13 -16.63
C ALA A 60 -8.50 1.73 -16.61
N THR A 61 -8.79 0.43 -16.62
CA THR A 61 -10.15 -0.13 -16.58
C THR A 61 -10.63 -0.45 -15.17
N GLU A 62 -9.77 -0.32 -14.16
CA GLU A 62 -10.08 -0.69 -12.78
C GLU A 62 -10.54 0.50 -11.96
N SER A 63 -11.51 0.27 -11.07
CA SER A 63 -11.94 1.28 -10.09
C SER A 63 -11.19 1.06 -8.79
N CYS A 64 -10.32 2.01 -8.44
CA CYS A 64 -9.52 1.96 -7.22
C CYS A 64 -9.87 3.12 -6.28
N PRO A 65 -10.83 2.91 -5.37
CA PRO A 65 -11.27 3.92 -4.43
C PRO A 65 -10.19 4.23 -3.40
N VAL A 66 -10.19 5.47 -2.91
CA VAL A 66 -9.42 5.86 -1.72
C VAL A 66 -9.96 5.18 -0.48
N ASN A 67 -9.13 5.10 0.57
CA ASN A 67 -9.55 4.70 1.92
C ASN A 67 -10.20 3.31 1.99
N CYS A 68 -9.74 2.36 1.17
CA CYS A 68 -10.23 1.00 1.28
C CYS A 68 -9.40 0.15 2.24
N PHE A 69 -10.05 -0.33 3.30
CA PHE A 69 -9.48 -1.19 4.35
C PHE A 69 -10.18 -2.56 4.42
N SER A 70 -10.98 -2.93 3.42
CA SER A 70 -11.76 -4.16 3.47
C SER A 70 -10.97 -5.37 2.99
N ARG A 71 -11.41 -6.57 3.41
CA ARG A 71 -10.89 -7.85 2.88
C ARG A 71 -10.95 -7.90 1.35
N ALA A 72 -12.03 -7.38 0.76
CA ALA A 72 -12.18 -7.31 -0.69
C ALA A 72 -11.05 -6.49 -1.32
N CYS A 73 -10.70 -5.33 -0.78
CA CYS A 73 -9.62 -4.51 -1.33
C CYS A 73 -8.23 -5.13 -1.19
N CYS A 74 -7.99 -5.89 -0.13
CA CYS A 74 -6.77 -6.70 -0.03
C CYS A 74 -6.72 -7.79 -1.12
N LEU A 75 -7.85 -8.46 -1.38
CA LEU A 75 -7.96 -9.50 -2.41
C LEU A 75 -7.80 -8.91 -3.82
N GLU A 76 -8.37 -7.74 -4.09
CA GLU A 76 -8.18 -6.99 -5.33
C GLU A 76 -6.70 -6.63 -5.57
N GLY A 77 -5.95 -6.35 -4.51
CA GLY A 77 -4.50 -6.18 -4.56
C GLY A 77 -3.71 -7.49 -4.71
N GLY A 78 -4.37 -8.65 -4.62
CA GLY A 78 -3.74 -9.97 -4.70
C GLY A 78 -2.82 -10.27 -3.51
N GLY A 79 -3.18 -9.77 -2.31
CA GLY A 79 -2.40 -9.94 -1.07
C GLY A 79 -2.72 -11.20 -0.27
N ASP A 80 -1.99 -11.36 0.83
CA ASP A 80 -2.38 -12.23 1.94
C ASP A 80 -3.44 -11.51 2.79
N CYS A 81 -4.66 -12.04 2.80
CA CYS A 81 -5.82 -11.43 3.43
C CYS A 81 -6.46 -12.36 4.48
N GLY A 82 -5.68 -13.29 5.04
CA GLY A 82 -6.18 -14.26 6.01
C GLY A 82 -6.43 -13.71 7.42
N GLY A 83 -5.99 -12.47 7.69
CA GLY A 83 -6.14 -11.80 8.98
C GLY A 83 -7.44 -11.00 9.16
N TYR A 84 -8.26 -10.93 8.11
CA TYR A 84 -9.54 -10.21 8.08
C TYR A 84 -10.71 -10.96 8.70
#